data_AF-A0A920BKZ6-F1
#
_entry.id   AF-A0A920BKZ6-F1
#
_cell.length_a   1.000
_cell.length_b   1.000
_cell.length_c   1.000
_cell.angle_alpha   90.00
_cell.angle_beta   90.00
_cell.angle_gamma   90.00
#
_symmetry.space_group_name_H-M   'P 1'
#
loop_
_entity.id
_entity.type
_entity.pdbx_description
1 polymer ?
#
loop_
_entity_poly.entity_id
_entity_poly.type
_entity_poly.pdbx_seq_one_letter_code
_entity_poly.pdbx_strand_id
1 'polypeptide(L)' 'MDRPIFDEDHELFRDTFKQFVEKEMVPYNEIWEENGIVDRELFQKAGESGF' A
#
# COMPACT_ATOMS: atom_id res chain seq x y z
N MET A 1 -8.37 -0.57 19.33
CA MET A 1 -7.40 -0.05 20.31
C MET A 1 -7.11 1.36 19.86
N ASP A 2 -7.65 2.36 20.55
CA ASP A 2 -7.52 3.75 20.09
C ASP A 2 -6.08 4.23 20.27
N ARG A 3 -5.49 4.68 19.16
CA ARG A 3 -4.13 5.21 19.12
C ARG A 3 -4.22 6.72 18.96
N PRO A 4 -3.99 7.52 20.03
CA PRO A 4 -4.25 8.96 20.02
C PRO A 4 -3.29 9.77 19.13
N ILE A 5 -2.30 9.12 18.52
CA ILE A 5 -1.34 9.75 17.59
C ILE A 5 -1.89 9.86 16.16
N PHE A 6 -3.02 9.19 15.85
CA PHE A 6 -3.66 9.26 14.54
C PHE A 6 -4.91 10.10 14.63
N ASP A 7 -5.02 11.06 13.72
CA ASP A 7 -6.21 11.87 13.50
C ASP A 7 -6.96 11.41 12.24
N GLU A 8 -8.01 12.15 11.87
CA GLU A 8 -8.87 11.83 10.74
C GLU A 8 -8.11 11.76 9.40
N ASP A 9 -7.10 12.59 9.19
CA ASP A 9 -6.31 12.59 7.95
C ASP A 9 -5.48 11.30 7.83
N HIS A 10 -4.94 10.81 8.96
CA HIS A 10 -4.21 9.55 8.99
C HIS A 10 -5.12 8.35 8.72
N GLU A 11 -6.34 8.37 9.24
CA GLU A 11 -7.31 7.29 9.00
C GLU A 11 -7.79 7.31 7.54
N LEU A 12 -8.05 8.49 6.96
CA LEU A 12 -8.40 8.62 5.55
C LEU A 12 -7.27 8.14 4.62
N PHE A 13 -6.03 8.51 4.92
CA PHE A 13 -4.86 8.04 4.19
C PHE A 13 -4.74 6.51 4.31
N ARG A 14 -4.90 5.95 5.51
CA ARG A 14 -4.82 4.51 5.75
C ARG A 14 -5.86 3.76 4.93
N ASP A 15 -7.09 4.24 4.90
CA ASP A 15 -8.17 3.59 4.14
C ASP A 15 -7.89 3.60 2.64
N THR A 16 -7.41 4.73 2.12
CA THR A 16 -7.06 4.88 0.70
C THR A 16 -5.85 4.00 0.33
N PHE A 17 -4.81 4.01 1.16
CA PHE A 17 -3.61 3.19 0.94
C PHE A 17 -3.91 1.69 1.06
N LYS A 18 -4.81 1.30 1.97
CA LYS A 18 -5.25 -0.10 2.10
C LYS A 18 -5.87 -0.62 0.80
N GLN A 19 -6.71 0.18 0.15
CA GLN A 19 -7.30 -0.19 -1.14
C GLN A 19 -6.24 -0.36 -2.23
N PHE A 20 -5.22 0.51 -2.25
CA PHE A 20 -4.07 0.35 -3.15
C PHE A 20 -3.32 -0.95 -2.89
N VAL A 21 -3.02 -1.28 -1.63
CA VAL A 21 -2.36 -2.54 -1.26
C VAL A 21 -3.18 -3.75 -1.72
N GLU A 22 -4.49 -3.76 -1.45
CA GLU A 22 -5.38 -4.86 -1.84
C GLU A 22 -5.42 -5.09 -3.36
N LYS A 23 -5.35 -4.00 -4.15
CA LYS A 23 -5.44 -4.06 -5.61
C LYS A 23 -4.11 -4.31 -6.31
N GLU A 24 -3.05 -3.64 -5.85
CA GLU A 24 -1.77 -3.56 -6.57
C GLU A 24 -0.65 -4.38 -5.91
N MET A 25 -0.82 -4.86 -4.68
CA MET A 25 0.23 -5.63 -3.97
C MET A 25 -0.20 -7.05 -3.62
N VAL A 26 -1.37 -7.22 -2.99
CA VAL A 26 -1.84 -8.54 -2.53
C VAL A 26 -1.83 -9.62 -3.62
N PRO A 27 -2.27 -9.35 -4.87
CA PRO A 27 -2.26 -10.36 -5.94
C PRO A 27 -0.86 -10.86 -6.34
N TYR A 28 0.19 -10.08 -6.04
CA TYR A 28 1.56 -10.35 -6.47
C TYR A 28 2.50 -10.71 -5.30
N ASN A 29 2.00 -10.72 -4.07
CA ASN A 29 2.85 -10.89 -2.89
C ASN A 29 3.60 -12.23 -2.88
N GLU A 30 2.93 -13.34 -3.24
CA GLU A 30 3.56 -14.66 -3.27
C GLU A 30 4.73 -14.74 -4.25
N ILE A 31 4.57 -14.16 -5.46
CA ILE A 31 5.64 -14.18 -6.47
C ILE A 31 6.81 -13.26 -6.10
N TRP A 32 6.54 -12.14 -5.43
CA TRP A 32 7.60 -11.27 -4.93
C TRP A 32 8.37 -11.91 -3.78
N GLU A 33 7.69 -12.66 -2.91
CA GLU A 33 8.32 -13.41 -1.83
C GLU A 33 9.21 -14.53 -2.39
N GLU A 34 8.72 -15.30 -3.36
CA GLU A 34 9.50 -16.35 -4.03
C GLU A 34 10.73 -15.78 -4.74
N ASN A 35 10.58 -14.66 -5.44
CA ASN A 35 11.67 -14.02 -6.17
C ASN A 35 12.59 -13.15 -5.28
N GLY A 36 12.17 -12.85 -4.05
CA GLY A 36 12.86 -11.96 -3.13
C GLY A 36 12.92 -10.50 -3.59
N ILE A 37 12.04 -10.09 -4.52
CA ILE A 37 12.02 -8.73 -5.09
C ILE A 37 10.61 -8.31 -5.52
N VAL A 38 10.29 -7.04 -5.28
CA VAL A 38 9.05 -6.39 -5.70
C VAL A 38 9.24 -5.70 -7.05
N ASP A 39 8.22 -5.73 -7.89
CA ASP A 39 8.25 -5.08 -9.20
C ASP A 39 8.44 -3.56 -9.11
N ARG A 40 9.35 -3.03 -9.93
CA ARG A 40 9.63 -1.58 -9.96
C ARG A 40 8.43 -0.74 -10.39
N GLU A 41 7.52 -1.30 -11.18
CA GLU A 41 6.30 -0.65 -11.64
C GLU A 41 5.38 -0.27 -10.47
N LEU A 42 5.38 -1.04 -9.37
CA LEU A 42 4.59 -0.73 -8.18
C LEU A 42 4.90 0.67 -7.65
N PHE A 43 6.17 1.06 -7.62
CA PHE A 43 6.60 2.39 -7.15
C PHE A 43 6.13 3.52 -8.07
N GLN A 44 6.03 3.27 -9.38
CA GLN A 44 5.48 4.25 -10.32
C GLN A 44 3.99 4.43 -10.08
N LYS A 45 3.23 3.33 -9.96
CA LYS A 45 1.79 3.35 -9.65
C LYS A 45 1.48 4.03 -8.32
N ALA A 46 2.31 3.82 -7.31
CA ALA A 46 2.18 4.50 -6.02
C ALA A 46 2.32 6.03 -6.18
N GLY A 47 3.37 6.48 -6.87
CA GLY A 47 3.59 7.91 -7.13
C GLY A 47 2.51 8.56 -7.99
N GLU A 48 1.99 7.85 -8.99
CA GLU A 48 0.84 8.31 -9.81
C GLU A 48 -0.44 8.45 -8.99
N SER A 49 -0.60 7.62 -7.96
CA SER A 49 -1.74 7.66 -7.03
C SER A 49 -1.58 8.71 -5.92
N GLY A 50 -0.43 9.40 -5.86
CA GLY A 50 -0.15 10.43 -4.86
C GLY A 50 0.38 9.90 -3.52
N PHE A 51 0.91 8.67 -3.49
CA PHE A 51 1.58 8.08 -2.31
C PHE A 51 3.10 8.29 -2.33
#